data_AF-A0AAI8BHL3-F1
#
_entry.id   AF-A0AAI8BHL3-F1
#
_cell.length_a   1.000
_cell.length_b   1.000
_cell.length_c   1.000
_cell.angle_alpha   90.00
_cell.angle_beta   90.00
_cell.angle_gamma   90.00
#
_symmetry.space_group_name_H-M   'P 1'
#
loop_
_entity.id
_entity.type
_entity.pdbx_description
1 polymer ?
#
loop_
_entity_poly.entity_id
_entity_poly.type
_entity_poly.pdbx_seq_one_letter_code
_entity_poly.pdbx_strand_id
1 'polypeptide(L)' 'MINIKLVKSGDILEAQKIKKLADRAGISCMVGCMMESPAGILATASFALAEGITVADLDPLD' A
#
# COMPACT_ATOMS: atom_id res chain seq x y z
N MET A 1 -11.84 -0.04 5.85
CA MET A 1 -10.45 -0.40 5.47
C MET A 1 -10.13 0.28 4.14
N ILE A 2 -8.92 0.80 3.96
CA ILE A 2 -8.44 1.41 2.71
C ILE A 2 -7.39 0.50 2.06
N ASN A 3 -7.54 0.21 0.78
CA ASN A 3 -6.52 -0.48 -0.03
C ASN A 3 -5.61 0.56 -0.74
N ILE A 4 -4.43 0.76 -0.16
CA ILE A 4 -3.38 1.64 -0.68
C ILE A 4 -2.61 0.88 -1.75
N LYS A 5 -2.67 1.37 -3.00
CA LYS A 5 -1.86 0.88 -4.12
C LYS A 5 -0.98 2.02 -4.60
N LEU A 6 0.34 1.82 -4.70
CA LEU A 6 1.27 2.91 -5.07
C LEU A 6 0.91 3.52 -6.43
N VAL A 7 0.49 2.68 -7.38
CA VAL A 7 0.02 3.10 -8.72
C VAL A 7 -1.23 4.00 -8.71
N LYS A 8 -2.01 4.02 -7.61
CA LYS A 8 -3.15 4.95 -7.45
C LYS A 8 -2.75 6.19 -6.64
N SER A 9 -1.88 6.02 -5.65
CA SER A 9 -1.41 7.13 -4.81
C SER A 9 -0.46 8.07 -5.56
N GLY A 10 0.19 7.59 -6.62
CA GLY A 10 1.16 8.33 -7.43
C GLY A 10 2.60 8.06 -6.99
N ASP A 11 2.87 8.09 -5.69
CA ASP A 11 4.17 7.74 -5.11
C ASP A 11 4.06 7.26 -3.64
N ILE A 12 5.21 6.98 -3.02
CA ILE A 12 5.31 6.57 -1.61
C ILE A 12 4.91 7.71 -0.65
N LEU A 13 5.24 8.97 -0.96
CA LEU A 13 4.97 10.11 -0.08
C LEU A 13 3.47 10.37 0.05
N GLU A 14 2.72 10.26 -1.04
CA GLU A 14 1.27 10.33 -1.04
C GLU A 14 0.64 9.13 -0.33
N ALA A 15 1.19 7.93 -0.52
CA ALA A 15 0.75 6.74 0.22
C ALA A 15 0.89 6.90 1.75
N GLN A 16 1.99 7.52 2.22
CA GLN A 16 2.19 7.85 3.63
C GLN A 16 1.18 8.86 4.16
N LYS A 17 0.84 9.89 3.37
CA LYS A 17 -0.21 10.86 3.75
C LYS A 17 -1.56 10.17 3.92
N ILE A 18 -1.91 9.26 3.01
CA ILE A 18 -3.14 8.44 3.11
C ILE A 18 -3.12 7.60 4.38
N LYS A 19 -2.03 6.87 4.64
CA LYS A 19 -1.90 6.03 5.85
C LYS A 19 -2.03 6.85 7.14
N LYS A 20 -1.35 8.00 7.21
CA LYS A 20 -1.42 8.90 8.37
C LYS A 20 -2.82 9.44 8.62
N LEU A 21 -3.57 9.75 7.57
CA LEU A 21 -4.97 10.18 7.70
C LEU A 21 -5.87 9.01 8.14
N ALA A 22 -5.65 7.82 7.59
CA ALA A 22 -6.39 6.61 7.97
C ALA A 22 -6.18 6.28 9.46
N ASP A 23 -4.94 6.34 9.95
CA ASP A 23 -4.62 6.12 11.37
C ASP A 23 -5.33 7.12 12.29
N ARG A 24 -5.31 8.41 11.93
CA ARG A 24 -6.02 9.46 12.67
C ARG A 24 -7.53 9.26 12.68
N ALA A 25 -8.07 8.66 11.63
CA ALA A 25 -9.49 8.36 11.51
C ALA A 25 -9.88 6.99 12.11
N GLY A 26 -8.91 6.22 12.64
CA GLY A 26 -9.15 4.86 13.12
C GLY A 26 -9.54 3.88 12.01
N ILE A 27 -9.17 4.16 10.77
CA ILE A 27 -9.47 3.33 9.59
C ILE A 27 -8.26 2.43 9.31
N SER A 28 -8.47 1.12 9.30
CA SER A 28 -7.43 0.16 8.94
C SER A 28 -7.00 0.30 7.47
N CYS A 29 -5.73 -0.01 7.20
CA CYS A 29 -5.17 -0.07 5.85
C CYS A 29 -4.73 -1.47 5.48
N MET A 30 -4.81 -1.76 4.19
CA MET A 30 -4.11 -2.85 3.53
C MET A 30 -3.32 -2.26 2.37
N VAL A 31 -2.33 -3.00 1.88
CA VAL A 31 -1.68 -2.67 0.60
C VAL A 31 -2.18 -3.58 -0.50
N GLY A 32 -2.13 -3.10 -1.74
CA GLY A 32 -2.44 -3.92 -2.90
C GLY A 32 -1.62 -3.53 -4.12
N CYS A 33 -1.58 -4.43 -5.10
CA CYS A 33 -0.96 -4.19 -6.40
C CYS A 33 -1.97 -4.21 -7.55
N MET A 34 -1.55 -3.84 -8.75
CA MET A 34 -2.24 -4.23 -9.98
C MET A 34 -1.51 -5.44 -10.61
N MET A 35 -1.76 -5.73 -11.88
CA MET A 35 -0.89 -6.57 -12.70
C MET A 35 0.41 -5.83 -13.04
N GLU A 36 1.17 -5.46 -12.02
CA GLU A 36 2.38 -4.65 -12.13
C GLU A 36 3.66 -5.50 -11.99
N SER A 37 4.79 -4.91 -12.38
CA SER A 37 6.08 -5.61 -12.34
C SER A 37 6.50 -5.96 -10.90
N PRO A 38 7.38 -6.97 -10.72
CA PRO A 38 7.94 -7.31 -9.40
C PRO A 38 8.61 -6.14 -8.68
N ALA A 39 9.10 -5.14 -9.40
CA ALA A 39 9.66 -3.92 -8.81
C ALA A 39 8.59 -3.09 -8.08
N GLY A 40 7.38 -2.98 -8.63
CA GLY A 40 6.23 -2.32 -7.99
C GLY A 40 5.75 -3.07 -6.75
N ILE A 41 5.76 -4.41 -6.82
CA ILE A 41 5.46 -5.28 -5.68
C ILE A 41 6.46 -5.07 -4.54
N LEU A 42 7.76 -5.08 -4.85
CA LEU A 42 8.82 -4.86 -3.86
C LEU A 42 8.70 -3.48 -3.21
N ALA A 43 8.41 -2.44 -4.01
CA ALA A 43 8.20 -1.09 -3.49
C ALA A 43 7.00 -1.05 -2.52
N THR A 44 5.88 -1.66 -2.91
CA THR A 44 4.65 -1.72 -2.10
C THR A 44 4.86 -2.54 -0.81
N ALA A 45 5.56 -3.66 -0.88
CA ALA A 45 5.91 -4.48 0.28
C ALA A 45 6.83 -3.74 1.25
N SER A 46 7.83 -3.01 0.73
CA SER A 46 8.74 -2.19 1.55
C SER A 46 7.99 -1.09 2.28
N PHE A 47 7.05 -0.42 1.59
CA PHE A 47 6.15 0.56 2.19
C PHE A 47 5.26 -0.06 3.27
N ALA A 48 4.65 -1.22 3.01
CA ALA A 48 3.78 -1.90 3.95
C ALA A 48 4.49 -2.21 5.28
N LEU A 49 5.72 -2.73 5.20
CA LEU A 49 6.54 -3.03 6.39
C LEU A 49 6.91 -1.76 7.16
N ALA A 50 7.29 -0.68 6.47
CA ALA A 50 7.63 0.59 7.11
C ALA A 50 6.43 1.22 7.85
N GLU A 51 5.22 1.05 7.32
CA GLU A 51 3.98 1.62 7.87
C GLU A 51 3.19 0.67 8.78
N GLY A 52 3.71 -0.53 9.05
CA GLY A 52 3.09 -1.54 9.91
C GLY A 52 1.78 -2.13 9.34
N ILE A 53 1.66 -2.20 8.02
CA ILE A 53 0.50 -2.78 7.31
C ILE A 53 0.78 -4.27 7.07
N THR A 54 -0.06 -5.14 7.63
CA THR A 54 0.12 -6.61 7.56
C THR A 54 -0.82 -7.31 6.58
N VAL A 55 -1.89 -6.63 6.14
CA VAL A 55 -2.83 -7.16 5.15
C VAL A 55 -2.36 -6.70 3.77
N ALA A 56 -2.08 -7.66 2.88
CA ALA A 56 -1.46 -7.41 1.58
C ALA A 56 -2.07 -8.29 0.47
N ASP A 57 -2.45 -7.63 -0.63
CA ASP A 57 -2.92 -8.17 -1.92
C ASP A 57 -1.79 -7.95 -2.94
N LEU A 58 -0.76 -8.81 -2.90
CA LEU A 58 0.53 -8.65 -3.60
C LEU A 58 0.87 -9.86 -4.50
N ASP A 59 -0.15 -10.51 -5.02
CA ASP A 59 -0.16 -11.60 -6.01
C ASP A 59 -0.54 -11.03 -7.39
N PRO A 60 0.36 -10.31 -8.09
CA PRO A 60 0.04 -9.66 -9.36
C PRO A 60 -0.28 -10.63 -10.51
N LEU A 61 -0.05 -11.93 -10.30
CA LEU A 61 -0.22 -12.99 -11.27
C LEU A 61 -0.93 -14.15 -10.57
N ASP A 62 -2.24 -14.20 -10.76
CA ASP A 62 -3.02 -15.44 -10.71
C ASP A 62 -3.09 -16.05 -12.12
#